data_AF-A0A4R6NZC2-F1
#
_entry.id   AF-A0A4R6NZC2-F1
#
_cell.length_a   1.000
_cell.length_b   1.000
_cell.length_c   1.000
_cell.angle_alpha   90.00
_cell.angle_beta   90.00
_cell.angle_gamma   90.00
#
_symmetry.space_group_name_H-M   'P 1'
#
loop_
_entity.id
_entity.type
_entity.pdbx_description
1 polymer ?
#
loop_
_entity_poly.entity_id
_entity_poly.type
_entity_poly.pdbx_seq_one_letter_code
_entity_poly.pdbx_strand_id
1 'polypeptide(L)'
;MSHPDSFEFTPLVANTEIAPHAASYGIVVHPPEGVYSYWPADGQIWKSIGHITVDTAGRIELWPFCGLSDAEATALDDCGVDAIAHPPNEISAWRRGGDGRWHCDVSILPHTGDPFAEQVRACERLVIRRPQRLQMQGAA
;
A
#
# COMPACT_ATOMS: atom_id res chain seq x y z
N MET A 1 35.82 3.04 -8.11
CA MET A 1 34.55 3.04 -8.86
C MET A 1 33.49 3.55 -7.91
N SER A 2 33.15 4.83 -8.04
CA SER A 2 32.18 5.50 -7.17
C SER A 2 30.78 5.19 -7.68
N HIS A 3 29.90 4.66 -6.83
CA HIS A 3 28.50 4.48 -7.17
C HIS A 3 27.86 5.86 -7.42
N PRO A 4 27.14 6.05 -8.55
CA PRO A 4 26.44 7.29 -8.80
C PRO A 4 25.19 7.37 -7.91
N ASP A 5 25.07 8.52 -7.24
CA ASP A 5 23.83 9.15 -6.77
C ASP A 5 22.78 8.23 -6.13
N SER A 6 23.04 7.86 -4.88
CA SER A 6 21.95 7.67 -3.93
C SER A 6 21.20 9.00 -3.80
N PHE A 7 20.05 9.12 -4.46
CA PHE A 7 19.09 10.18 -4.17
C PHE A 7 18.74 10.08 -2.68
N GLU A 8 19.26 11.01 -1.89
CA GLU A 8 18.79 11.22 -0.52
C GLU A 8 17.32 11.66 -0.63
N PHE A 9 16.42 10.70 -0.45
CA PHE A 9 15.01 10.97 -0.29
C PHE A 9 14.85 11.64 1.06
N THR A 10 14.66 12.97 1.06
CA THR A 10 14.21 13.69 2.24
C THR A 10 12.72 13.41 2.39
N PRO A 11 12.27 12.56 3.33
CA PRO A 11 10.85 12.42 3.55
C PRO A 11 10.29 13.78 3.95
N LEU A 12 9.36 14.31 3.14
CA LEU A 12 8.49 15.38 3.59
C LEU A 12 7.77 14.84 4.82
N VAL A 13 8.08 15.39 5.99
CA VAL A 13 7.43 15.05 7.25
C VAL A 13 5.97 15.42 7.09
N ALA A 14 5.13 14.44 6.77
CA ALA A 14 3.68 14.61 6.76
C ALA A 14 3.25 14.99 8.18
N ASN A 15 2.50 16.08 8.29
CA ASN A 15 1.95 16.60 9.54
C ASN A 15 1.40 15.47 10.40
N THR A 16 1.80 15.35 11.66
CA THR A 16 1.39 14.30 12.62
C THR A 16 -0.10 14.26 12.98
N GLU A 17 -0.96 15.05 12.33
CA GLU A 17 -2.42 15.13 12.57
C GLU A 17 -3.21 14.28 11.55
N ILE A 18 -2.66 13.12 11.17
CA ILE A 18 -3.08 12.37 9.97
C ILE A 18 -4.44 11.66 10.12
N ALA A 19 -4.96 11.48 11.34
CA ALA A 19 -6.16 10.64 11.57
C ALA A 19 -6.96 11.04 12.83
N PRO A 20 -7.67 12.18 12.83
CA PRO A 20 -8.47 12.59 13.99
C PRO A 20 -9.67 11.65 14.26
N HIS A 21 -10.18 10.93 13.25
CA HIS A 21 -11.38 10.12 13.43
C HIS A 21 -11.06 8.75 14.06
N ALA A 22 -10.10 7.97 13.57
CA ALA A 22 -9.79 6.66 14.16
C ALA A 22 -9.41 6.74 15.65
N ALA A 23 -8.65 7.76 16.03
CA ALA A 23 -8.25 7.96 17.43
C ALA A 23 -9.48 8.11 18.36
N SER A 24 -10.57 8.73 17.88
CA SER A 24 -11.80 8.89 18.67
C SER A 24 -12.52 7.56 18.95
N TYR A 25 -12.23 6.52 18.17
CA TYR A 25 -12.75 5.16 18.34
C TYR A 25 -11.80 4.23 19.11
N GLY A 26 -10.71 4.74 19.67
CA GLY A 26 -9.72 3.92 20.40
C GLY A 26 -8.79 3.11 19.49
N ILE A 27 -8.74 3.44 18.19
CA ILE A 27 -7.76 2.88 17.26
C ILE A 27 -6.41 3.55 17.50
N VAL A 28 -5.35 2.74 17.56
CA VAL A 28 -3.99 3.26 17.69
C VAL A 28 -3.46 3.60 16.31
N VAL A 29 -3.06 4.85 16.09
CA VAL A 29 -2.41 5.27 14.84
C VAL A 29 -0.92 5.46 15.10
N HIS A 30 -0.10 4.68 14.41
CA HIS A 30 1.36 4.75 14.54
C HIS A 30 1.93 5.88 13.70
N PRO A 31 3.14 6.39 14.04
CA PRO A 31 3.87 7.29 13.16
C PRO A 31 4.07 6.65 11.76
N PRO A 32 4.05 7.46 10.68
CA PRO A 32 4.31 6.94 9.34
C PRO A 32 5.69 6.27 9.23
N GLU A 33 5.72 5.05 8.69
CA GLU A 33 6.94 4.28 8.47
C GLU A 33 6.87 3.49 7.16
N GLY A 34 8.03 3.07 6.62
CA GLY A 34 8.06 2.29 5.38
C GLY A 34 7.79 3.10 4.11
N VAL A 35 7.57 2.39 3.00
CA VAL A 35 7.41 2.97 1.66
C VAL A 35 6.19 2.38 0.96
N TYR A 36 5.45 3.23 0.25
CA TYR A 36 4.39 2.75 -0.62
C TYR A 36 4.95 2.01 -1.83
N SER A 37 4.18 1.06 -2.33
CA SER A 37 4.43 0.26 -3.52
C SER A 37 3.29 0.44 -4.52
N TYR A 38 3.60 0.27 -5.80
CA TYR A 38 2.61 0.26 -6.87
C TYR A 38 2.65 -1.07 -7.61
N TRP A 39 1.49 -1.60 -7.98
CA TRP A 39 1.42 -2.83 -8.76
C TRP A 39 0.19 -2.85 -9.69
N PRO A 40 0.30 -3.49 -10.87
CA PRO A 40 -0.85 -3.76 -11.71
C PRO A 40 -1.67 -4.93 -11.15
N ALA A 41 -2.98 -4.74 -11.03
CA ALA A 41 -3.94 -5.81 -10.77
C ALA A 41 -5.31 -5.44 -11.38
N ASP A 42 -5.98 -6.41 -12.01
CA ASP A 42 -7.32 -6.25 -12.59
C ASP A 42 -7.45 -5.08 -13.58
N GLY A 43 -6.41 -4.87 -14.39
CA GLY A 43 -6.35 -3.80 -15.39
C GLY A 43 -6.18 -2.39 -14.79
N GLN A 44 -5.89 -2.30 -13.50
CA GLN A 44 -5.68 -1.05 -12.77
C GLN A 44 -4.31 -1.06 -12.11
N ILE A 45 -3.77 0.13 -11.81
CA ILE A 45 -2.61 0.26 -10.92
C ILE A 45 -3.14 0.55 -9.53
N TRP A 46 -2.65 -0.20 -8.56
CA TRP A 46 -2.93 -0.02 -7.15
C TRP A 46 -1.73 0.59 -6.45
N LYS A 47 -1.97 1.37 -5.40
CA LYS A 47 -0.97 1.95 -4.51
C LYS A 47 -1.23 1.47 -3.09
N SER A 48 -0.24 0.89 -2.42
CA SER A 48 -0.33 0.59 -0.99
C SER A 48 -0.16 1.88 -0.18
N ILE A 49 -1.01 2.12 0.80
CA ILE A 49 -0.96 3.33 1.64
C ILE A 49 -0.65 3.04 3.11
N GLY A 50 -0.61 1.77 3.50
CA GLY A 50 -0.28 1.34 4.85
C GLY A 50 -0.84 -0.05 5.10
N HIS A 51 -0.94 -0.40 6.38
CA HIS A 51 -1.61 -1.63 6.79
C HIS A 51 -2.36 -1.46 8.11
N ILE A 52 -3.33 -2.34 8.33
CA ILE A 52 -4.11 -2.43 9.56
C ILE A 52 -3.74 -3.73 10.25
N THR A 53 -3.57 -3.67 11.56
CA THR A 53 -3.44 -4.87 12.38
C THR A 53 -4.53 -4.93 13.43
N VAL A 54 -4.98 -6.14 13.75
CA VAL A 54 -5.87 -6.39 14.89
C VAL A 54 -5.23 -7.44 15.77
N ASP A 55 -4.95 -7.08 17.02
CA ASP A 55 -4.33 -8.02 17.96
C ASP A 55 -5.33 -9.07 18.49
N THR A 56 -4.84 -10.00 19.31
CA THR A 56 -5.67 -11.07 19.88
C THR A 56 -6.72 -10.58 20.87
N ALA A 57 -6.61 -9.35 21.37
CA ALA A 57 -7.59 -8.69 22.23
C ALA A 57 -8.60 -7.84 21.43
N GLY A 58 -8.46 -7.78 20.10
CA GLY A 58 -9.30 -6.97 19.24
C GLY A 58 -8.85 -5.51 19.11
N ARG A 59 -7.64 -5.14 19.58
CA ARG A 59 -7.11 -3.80 19.41
C ARG A 59 -6.74 -3.57 17.95
N ILE A 60 -7.30 -2.53 17.35
CA ILE A 60 -7.02 -2.11 15.99
C ILE A 60 -5.87 -1.11 16.00
N GLU A 61 -4.90 -1.30 15.08
CA GLU A 61 -3.77 -0.41 14.90
C GLU A 61 -3.57 -0.09 13.42
N LEU A 62 -3.39 1.19 13.10
CA LEU A 62 -3.08 1.70 11.76
C LEU A 62 -1.60 2.03 11.64
N TRP A 63 -1.00 1.56 10.56
CA TRP A 63 0.41 1.73 10.23
C TRP A 63 0.54 2.43 8.88
N PRO A 64 0.46 3.78 8.86
CA PRO A 64 0.56 4.55 7.62
C PRO A 64 1.96 4.47 7.01
N PHE A 65 2.03 4.53 5.69
CA PHE A 65 3.31 4.67 5.00
C PHE A 65 3.78 6.13 4.91
N CYS A 66 5.09 6.34 4.68
CA CYS A 66 5.62 7.70 4.51
C CYS A 66 5.09 8.37 3.23
N GLY A 67 4.82 9.67 3.30
CA GLY A 67 4.49 10.49 2.13
C GLY A 67 3.07 10.31 1.59
N LEU A 68 2.13 9.89 2.43
CA LEU A 68 0.71 9.93 2.08
C LEU A 68 0.23 11.38 1.94
N SER A 69 -0.64 11.61 0.96
CA SER A 69 -1.46 12.82 0.94
C SER A 69 -2.60 12.74 1.97
N ASP A 70 -3.20 13.88 2.31
CA ASP A 70 -4.32 13.93 3.26
C ASP A 70 -5.50 13.03 2.85
N ALA A 71 -5.80 12.93 1.56
CA ALA A 71 -6.87 12.05 1.07
C ALA A 71 -6.54 10.55 1.26
N GLU A 72 -5.26 10.19 1.15
CA GLU A 72 -4.81 8.81 1.33
C GLU A 72 -4.78 8.44 2.81
N ALA A 73 -4.37 9.39 3.65
CA ALA A 73 -4.48 9.30 5.09
C ALA A 73 -5.93 9.08 5.55
N THR A 74 -6.87 9.89 5.04
CA THR A 74 -8.31 9.70 5.32
C THR A 74 -8.82 8.35 4.84
N ALA A 75 -8.39 7.88 3.67
CA ALA A 75 -8.79 6.55 3.20
C ALA A 75 -8.30 5.42 4.13
N LEU A 76 -7.08 5.52 4.68
CA LEU A 76 -6.57 4.58 5.67
C LEU A 76 -7.35 4.66 7.00
N ASP A 77 -7.67 5.89 7.43
CA ASP A 77 -8.48 6.18 8.63
C ASP A 77 -9.87 5.50 8.52
N ASP A 78 -10.55 5.69 7.38
CA ASP A 78 -11.84 5.07 7.08
C ASP A 78 -11.77 3.54 7.11
N CYS A 79 -10.70 2.93 6.57
CA CYS A 79 -10.49 1.50 6.68
C CYS A 79 -10.32 1.02 8.13
N GLY A 80 -9.69 1.82 8.98
CA GLY A 80 -9.58 1.53 10.42
C GLY A 80 -10.93 1.54 11.11
N VAL A 81 -11.77 2.53 10.82
CA VAL A 81 -13.13 2.62 11.34
C VAL A 81 -13.99 1.45 10.82
N ASP A 82 -13.87 1.09 9.55
CA ASP A 82 -14.58 -0.05 8.97
C ASP A 82 -14.21 -1.38 9.65
N ALA A 83 -12.95 -1.55 10.05
CA ALA A 83 -12.49 -2.73 10.78
C ALA A 83 -13.17 -2.92 12.16
N ILE A 84 -13.77 -1.87 12.74
CA ILE A 84 -14.61 -1.97 13.95
C ILE A 84 -15.91 -2.70 13.63
N ALA A 85 -16.55 -2.33 12.51
CA ALA A 85 -17.83 -2.89 12.08
C ALA A 85 -17.65 -4.27 11.43
N HIS A 86 -16.49 -4.50 10.81
CA HIS A 86 -16.18 -5.71 10.05
C HIS A 86 -14.89 -6.37 10.57
N PRO A 87 -14.96 -7.07 11.72
CA PRO A 87 -13.79 -7.72 12.29
C PRO A 87 -13.13 -8.72 11.34
N PRO A 88 -11.80 -8.91 11.45
CA PRO A 88 -11.07 -9.89 10.66
C PRO A 88 -11.65 -11.29 10.83
N ASN A 89 -11.71 -12.03 9.73
CA ASN A 89 -12.13 -13.42 9.70
C ASN A 89 -11.37 -14.15 8.59
N GLU A 90 -11.48 -15.48 8.54
CA GLU A 90 -10.72 -16.31 7.59
C GLU A 90 -11.16 -16.16 6.12
N ILE A 91 -12.31 -15.54 5.87
CA ILE A 91 -12.90 -15.40 4.54
C ILE A 91 -12.59 -14.03 3.93
N SER A 92 -12.24 -13.04 4.77
CA SER A 92 -11.90 -11.69 4.33
C SER A 92 -10.44 -11.60 3.85
N ALA A 93 -10.05 -10.43 3.34
CA ALA A 93 -8.69 -10.17 2.85
C ALA A 93 -7.61 -10.15 3.96
N TRP A 94 -7.98 -10.46 5.21
CA TRP A 94 -7.10 -10.45 6.35
C TRP A 94 -6.24 -11.71 6.39
N ARG A 95 -4.98 -11.54 6.77
CA ARG A 95 -4.02 -12.62 6.96
C ARG A 95 -3.70 -12.75 8.43
N ARG A 96 -3.71 -13.97 8.95
CA ARG A 96 -3.31 -14.23 10.35
C ARG A 96 -1.81 -14.50 10.41
N GLY A 97 -1.09 -13.69 11.20
CA GLY A 97 0.33 -13.85 11.50
C GLY A 97 0.60 -15.02 12.44
N GLY A 98 1.86 -15.43 12.53
CA GLY A 98 2.29 -16.51 13.44
C GLY A 98 2.19 -16.15 14.93
N ASP A 99 2.10 -14.86 15.24
CA ASP A 99 1.84 -14.30 16.57
C ASP A 99 0.34 -14.22 16.91
N GLY A 100 -0.52 -14.66 15.99
CA GLY A 100 -1.98 -14.67 16.14
C GLY A 100 -2.66 -13.34 15.80
N ARG A 101 -1.91 -12.29 15.44
CA ARG A 101 -2.46 -11.00 14.98
C ARG A 101 -3.03 -11.12 13.58
N TRP A 102 -4.05 -10.33 13.29
CA TRP A 102 -4.58 -10.17 11.93
C TRP A 102 -3.92 -8.99 11.25
N HIS A 103 -3.63 -9.11 9.96
CA HIS A 103 -2.98 -8.11 9.13
C HIS A 103 -3.75 -7.92 7.83
N CYS A 104 -3.99 -6.67 7.43
CA CYS A 104 -4.57 -6.31 6.13
C CYS A 104 -3.76 -5.18 5.51
N ASP A 105 -3.25 -5.38 4.30
CA ASP A 105 -2.58 -4.30 3.55
C ASP A 105 -3.65 -3.41 2.90
N VAL A 106 -3.54 -2.10 3.11
CA VAL A 106 -4.53 -1.15 2.56
C VAL A 106 -3.98 -0.57 1.28
N SER A 107 -4.79 -0.68 0.23
CA SER A 107 -4.42 -0.26 -1.11
C SER A 107 -5.55 0.51 -1.74
N ILE A 108 -5.21 1.56 -2.49
CA ILE A 108 -6.16 2.42 -3.18
C ILE A 108 -5.81 2.53 -4.65
N LEU A 109 -6.74 3.06 -5.43
CA LEU A 109 -6.41 3.57 -6.75
C LEU A 109 -5.65 4.89 -6.59
N PRO A 110 -4.47 5.04 -7.21
CA PRO A 110 -3.76 6.30 -7.19
C PRO A 110 -4.59 7.37 -7.93
N HIS A 111 -4.47 8.61 -7.49
CA HIS A 111 -5.14 9.73 -8.13
C HIS A 111 -4.71 9.91 -9.58
N THR A 112 -5.59 10.48 -10.40
CA THR A 112 -5.26 10.83 -11.79
C THR A 112 -4.08 11.82 -11.81
N GLY A 113 -3.03 11.48 -12.56
CA GLY A 113 -1.81 12.28 -12.64
C GLY A 113 -0.74 11.92 -11.62
N ASP A 114 -0.92 10.85 -10.84
CA ASP A 114 0.16 10.30 -10.01
C ASP A 114 1.34 9.87 -10.90
N PRO A 115 2.52 10.51 -10.80
CA PRO A 115 3.62 10.29 -11.72
C PRO A 115 4.22 8.87 -11.60
N PHE A 116 4.19 8.28 -10.41
CA PHE A 116 4.68 6.91 -10.20
C PHE A 116 3.72 5.90 -10.78
N ALA A 117 2.40 6.11 -10.63
CA ALA A 117 1.41 5.27 -11.29
C ALA A 117 1.54 5.33 -12.82
N GLU A 118 1.78 6.51 -13.39
CA GLU A 118 2.03 6.68 -14.83
C GLU A 118 3.30 5.96 -15.29
N GLN A 119 4.37 6.04 -14.51
CA GLN A 119 5.62 5.33 -14.79
C GLN A 119 5.42 3.81 -14.76
N VAL A 120 4.69 3.28 -13.77
CA VAL A 120 4.37 1.85 -13.70
C VAL A 120 3.54 1.40 -14.89
N ARG A 121 2.51 2.18 -15.30
CA ARG A 121 1.73 1.90 -16.52
C ARG A 121 2.61 1.90 -17.77
N ALA A 122 3.58 2.81 -17.86
CA ALA A 122 4.52 2.85 -18.97
C ALA A 122 5.40 1.59 -19.02
N CYS A 123 5.92 1.15 -17.87
CA CYS A 123 6.71 -0.07 -17.75
C CYS A 123 5.89 -1.33 -18.09
N GLU A 124 4.66 -1.45 -17.58
CA GLU A 124 3.76 -2.57 -17.87
C GLU A 124 3.53 -2.74 -19.39
N ARG A 125 3.28 -1.63 -20.10
CA ARG A 125 3.13 -1.62 -21.56
C ARG A 125 4.37 -2.12 -22.30
N LEU A 126 5.56 -1.92 -21.75
CA LEU A 126 6.81 -2.38 -22.36
C LEU A 126 7.05 -3.89 -22.11
N VAL A 127 6.69 -4.39 -20.93
CA VAL A 127 6.86 -5.81 -20.57
C VAL A 127 5.88 -6.70 -21.32
N ILE A 128 4.59 -6.32 -21.38
CA ILE A 128 3.55 -7.10 -22.08
C ILE A 128 3.79 -7.14 -23.59
N ARG A 129 4.46 -6.12 -24.16
CA ARG A 129 4.73 -6.03 -25.60
C ARG A 129 6.02 -6.74 -26.05
N ARG A 130 6.70 -7.53 -25.22
CA ARG A 130 7.76 -8.43 -25.76
C ARG A 130 7.09 -9.43 -26.72
N PRO A 131 7.32 -9.34 -28.05
CA PRO A 131 6.77 -10.32 -28.96
C PRO A 131 7.41 -11.67 -28.64
N GLN A 132 6.63 -12.76 -28.71
CA GLN A 132 7.07 -14.16 -28.66
C GLN A 132 7.98 -14.52 -29.86
N ARG A 133 8.99 -13.71 -30.16
CA ARG A 133 9.80 -13.79 -31.38
C ARG A 133 11.06 -14.66 -31.22
N LEU A 134 11.04 -15.61 -30.29
CA LEU A 134 12.21 -16.46 -29.96
C LEU A 134 11.88 -17.97 -29.84
N GLN A 135 10.81 -18.47 -30.47
CA GLN A 135 10.53 -19.91 -30.54
C GLN A 135 10.48 -20.51 -31.96
N MET A 136 10.96 -19.82 -33.01
CA MET A 136 11.01 -20.39 -34.37
C MET A 136 12.41 -20.40 -35.00
N GLN A 137 13.41 -20.90 -34.28
CA GLN A 137 14.67 -21.36 -34.89
C GLN A 137 15.10 -22.66 -34.21
N GLY A 138 14.54 -23.77 -34.66
CA GLY A 138 14.85 -25.10 -34.09
C GLY A 138 13.96 -26.22 -34.59
N ALA A 139 13.65 -26.24 -35.88
CA ALA A 139 13.19 -27.46 -36.56
C ALA A 139 14.01 -27.57 -37.84
N ALA A 140 15.11 -28.32 -37.73
CA ALA A 140 15.91 -28.81 -38.85
C ALA A 140 15.23 -30.04 -39.45
#